data_AF-A0A2N2T9B6-F1
#
_entry.id   AF-A0A2N2T9B6-F1
#
_cell.length_a   1.000
_cell.length_b   1.000
_cell.length_c   1.000
_cell.angle_alpha   90.00
_cell.angle_beta   90.00
_cell.angle_gamma   90.00
#
_symmetry.space_group_name_H-M   'P 1'
#
loop_
_entity.id
_entity.type
_entity.pdbx_description
1 polymer ?
#
loop_
_entity_poly.entity_id
_entity_poly.type
_entity_poly.pdbx_seq_one_letter_code
_entity_poly.pdbx_strand_id
1 'polypeptide(L)'
;FHDSCNVARASRMGDFAGGQFTIPRDIIKAVANHFHDMAPETIHESTFCCGGGGGLLTDDLLELRVKGALPRMEALKNVVDEHGVNFMATICAICKAQFTKVLPQYGFDMSMVGGVHQLVSKAIRLGDK
;
A
#
# COMPACT_ATOMS: atom_id res chain seq x y z
N PHE A 1 2.87 -1.32 4.96
CA PHE A 1 1.60 -0.73 4.47
C PHE A 1 1.92 0.46 3.57
N HIS A 2 1.12 0.75 2.54
CA HIS A 2 1.30 1.98 1.74
C HIS A 2 0.42 3.11 2.29
N ASP A 3 1.03 4.04 3.02
CA ASP A 3 0.38 5.30 3.40
C ASP A 3 0.07 6.12 2.14
N SER A 4 -1.21 6.18 1.77
CA SER A 4 -1.62 6.87 0.54
C SER A 4 -1.48 8.38 0.72
N CYS A 5 -0.81 9.08 -0.20
CA CYS A 5 -0.45 10.50 -0.03
C CYS A 5 -1.65 11.41 0.30
N ASN A 6 -2.79 11.24 -0.38
CA ASN A 6 -4.00 12.02 -0.09
C ASN A 6 -4.54 11.75 1.31
N VAL A 7 -4.48 10.50 1.76
CA VAL A 7 -4.94 10.11 3.09
C VAL A 7 -3.96 10.59 4.17
N ALA A 8 -2.67 10.50 3.91
CA ALA A 8 -1.61 10.94 4.83
C ALA A 8 -1.58 12.45 5.03
N ARG A 9 -1.77 13.24 3.96
CA ARG A 9 -1.51 14.70 3.96
C ARG A 9 -2.75 15.58 3.84
N ALA A 10 -3.87 15.07 3.34
CA ALA A 10 -5.06 15.87 3.03
C ALA A 10 -6.35 15.35 3.67
N SER A 11 -6.28 14.24 4.41
CA SER A 11 -7.44 13.64 5.05
C SER A 11 -7.10 13.17 6.47
N ARG A 12 -8.14 12.73 7.18
CA ARG A 12 -8.07 12.10 8.50
C ARG A 12 -8.96 10.87 8.47
N MET A 13 -8.55 9.84 9.20
CA MET A 13 -9.40 8.68 9.46
C MET A 13 -9.61 8.53 10.96
N GLY A 14 -10.84 8.22 11.36
CA GLY A 14 -11.23 8.13 12.76
C GLY A 14 -11.47 9.47 13.44
N ASP A 15 -11.63 9.41 14.76
CA ASP A 15 -12.02 10.50 15.65
C ASP A 15 -10.83 11.12 16.41
N PHE A 16 -9.59 10.69 16.15
CA PHE A 16 -8.34 11.23 16.72
C PHE A 16 -7.31 11.62 15.65
N ALA A 17 -6.35 12.48 16.01
CA ALA A 17 -5.31 12.94 15.08
C ALA A 17 -4.32 11.82 14.76
N GLY A 18 -3.92 11.67 13.50
CA GLY A 18 -3.02 10.60 13.05
C GLY A 18 -3.68 9.22 12.91
N GLY A 19 -5.00 9.12 13.10
CA GLY A 19 -5.73 7.86 12.93
C GLY A 19 -5.58 7.25 11.54
N GLN A 20 -5.26 8.06 10.52
CA GLN A 20 -4.93 7.57 9.19
C GLN A 20 -3.67 6.68 9.12
N PHE A 21 -2.78 6.79 10.10
CA PHE A 21 -1.55 6.02 10.18
C PHE A 21 -1.72 4.80 11.10
N THR A 22 -2.48 4.93 12.19
CA THR A 22 -2.64 3.86 13.18
C THR A 22 -3.75 2.88 12.80
N ILE A 23 -4.95 3.36 12.47
CA ILE A 23 -6.13 2.50 12.24
C ILE A 23 -5.86 1.43 11.16
N PRO A 24 -5.31 1.76 9.97
CA PRO A 24 -5.03 0.72 8.97
C PRO A 24 -3.99 -0.29 9.44
N ARG A 25 -2.96 0.15 10.17
CA ARG A 25 -1.91 -0.72 10.70
C ARG A 25 -2.46 -1.67 11.76
N ASP A 26 -3.29 -1.17 12.66
CA ASP A 26 -3.91 -1.97 13.73
C ASP A 26 -4.86 -3.02 13.14
N ILE A 27 -5.63 -2.65 12.10
CA ILE A 27 -6.44 -3.62 11.34
C ILE A 27 -5.55 -4.69 10.72
N ILE A 28 -4.46 -4.33 10.05
CA ILE A 28 -3.56 -5.31 9.41
C ILE A 28 -2.94 -6.25 10.46
N LYS A 29 -2.44 -5.70 11.57
CA LYS A 29 -1.85 -6.48 12.67
C LYS A 29 -2.87 -7.44 13.30
N ALA A 30 -4.16 -7.11 13.29
CA ALA A 30 -5.21 -7.99 13.80
C ALA A 30 -5.54 -9.18 12.87
N VAL A 31 -5.22 -9.08 11.57
CA VAL A 31 -5.67 -10.07 10.56
C VAL A 31 -4.53 -10.78 9.82
N ALA A 32 -3.30 -10.26 9.88
CA ALA A 32 -2.12 -10.84 9.26
C ALA A 32 -1.19 -11.48 10.30
N ASN A 33 -0.48 -12.54 9.91
CA ASN A 33 0.45 -13.24 10.79
C ASN A 33 1.62 -12.36 11.25
N HIS A 34 2.13 -11.51 10.34
CA HIS A 34 3.24 -10.60 10.58
C HIS A 34 2.98 -9.27 9.86
N PHE A 35 3.49 -8.18 10.44
CA PHE A 35 3.43 -6.86 9.85
C PHE A 35 4.79 -6.17 9.97
N HIS A 36 5.29 -5.70 8.84
CA HIS A 36 6.51 -4.90 8.75
C HIS A 36 6.18 -3.59 8.05
N ASP A 37 6.57 -2.48 8.68
CA ASP A 37 6.57 -1.19 8.02
C ASP A 37 7.80 -1.04 7.14
N MET A 38 7.70 -0.17 6.13
CA MET A 38 8.87 0.29 5.39
C MET A 38 9.68 1.27 6.23
N ALA A 39 10.87 1.64 5.74
CA ALA A 39 11.75 2.54 6.44
C ALA A 39 11.03 3.84 6.87
N PRO A 40 11.21 4.33 8.12
CA PRO A 40 10.42 5.44 8.69
C PRO A 40 10.39 6.71 7.85
N GLU A 41 11.47 7.02 7.15
CA GLU A 41 11.62 8.16 6.25
C GLU A 41 10.78 8.06 4.97
N THR A 42 10.19 6.90 4.70
CA THR A 42 9.41 6.61 3.49
C THR A 42 7.91 6.43 3.76
N ILE A 43 7.45 6.61 4.99
CA ILE A 43 6.08 6.36 5.44
C ILE A 43 5.48 7.58 6.14
N HIS A 44 4.24 7.47 6.60
CA HIS A 44 3.48 8.53 7.26
C HIS A 44 3.44 9.83 6.44
N GLU A 45 3.75 10.98 7.03
CA GLU A 45 3.75 12.28 6.34
C GLU A 45 4.80 12.35 5.23
N SER A 46 5.93 11.66 5.42
CA SER A 46 7.02 11.52 4.44
C SER A 46 6.73 10.48 3.35
N THR A 47 5.52 9.91 3.30
CA THR A 47 5.19 8.85 2.35
C THR A 47 5.47 9.22 0.90
N PHE A 48 6.15 8.31 0.18
CA PHE A 48 6.28 8.38 -1.27
C PHE A 48 4.95 8.07 -1.97
N CYS A 49 4.68 8.85 -3.01
CA CYS A 49 3.52 8.68 -3.90
C CYS A 49 3.57 7.33 -4.62
N CYS A 50 2.39 6.81 -5.00
CA CYS A 50 2.28 5.62 -5.85
C CYS A 50 2.58 5.88 -7.34
N GLY A 51 2.63 7.15 -7.76
CA GLY A 51 2.83 7.56 -9.16
C GLY A 51 1.57 7.57 -10.04
N GLY A 52 0.39 7.22 -9.49
CA GLY A 52 -0.86 7.14 -10.26
C GLY A 52 -1.92 8.21 -9.95
N GLY A 53 -1.69 9.07 -8.95
CA GLY A 53 -2.61 10.16 -8.57
C GLY A 53 -2.61 11.33 -9.57
N GLY A 54 -3.42 12.36 -9.32
CA GLY A 54 -3.36 13.63 -10.08
C GLY A 54 -3.77 13.52 -11.55
N GLY A 55 -4.61 12.55 -11.92
CA GLY A 55 -5.04 12.31 -13.30
C GLY A 55 -4.07 11.47 -14.14
N LEU A 56 -3.03 10.90 -13.52
CA LEU A 56 -2.01 10.13 -14.24
C LEU A 56 -2.44 8.70 -14.60
N LEU A 57 -3.56 8.19 -14.05
CA LEU A 57 -4.00 6.79 -14.19
C LEU A 57 -4.57 6.44 -15.58
N THR A 58 -3.93 6.90 -16.64
CA THR A 58 -4.17 6.49 -18.03
C THR A 58 -3.08 5.51 -18.48
N ASP A 59 -3.38 4.67 -19.46
CA ASP A 59 -2.44 3.69 -19.99
C ASP A 59 -1.34 4.34 -20.84
N ASP A 60 -1.61 5.47 -21.50
CA ASP A 60 -0.62 6.24 -22.27
C ASP A 60 0.54 6.78 -21.41
N LEU A 61 0.32 6.87 -20.09
CA LEU A 61 1.30 7.36 -19.13
C LEU A 61 1.94 6.23 -18.30
N LEU A 62 1.80 4.97 -18.70
CA LEU A 62 2.33 3.84 -17.93
C LEU A 62 3.84 3.97 -17.65
N GLU A 63 4.64 4.39 -18.63
CA GLU A 63 6.09 4.58 -18.44
C GLU A 63 6.38 5.64 -17.36
N LEU A 64 5.67 6.76 -17.39
CA LEU A 64 5.80 7.83 -16.39
C LEU A 64 5.36 7.34 -15.00
N ARG A 65 4.25 6.61 -14.94
CA ARG A 65 3.70 6.00 -13.72
C ARG A 65 4.68 5.03 -13.08
N VAL A 66 5.37 4.22 -13.88
CA VAL A 66 6.43 3.29 -13.44
C VAL A 66 7.57 4.11 -12.84
N LYS A 67 8.16 5.04 -13.60
CA LYS A 67 9.27 5.88 -13.10
C LYS A 67 8.91 6.66 -11.84
N GLY A 68 7.71 7.22 -11.76
CA GLY A 68 7.22 7.97 -10.61
C GLY A 68 7.00 7.11 -9.36
N ALA A 69 6.85 5.79 -9.50
CA ALA A 69 6.72 4.86 -8.39
C ALA A 69 8.07 4.37 -7.86
N LEU A 70 9.19 4.65 -8.55
CA LEU A 70 10.52 4.10 -8.23
C LEU A 70 10.89 4.24 -6.73
N PRO A 71 10.78 5.41 -6.08
CA PRO A 71 11.15 5.54 -4.66
C PRO A 71 10.32 4.64 -3.75
N ARG A 72 9.04 4.40 -4.09
CA ARG A 72 8.18 3.48 -3.35
C ARG A 72 8.55 2.02 -3.63
N MET A 73 8.95 1.68 -4.84
CA MET A 73 9.34 0.32 -5.20
C MET A 73 10.66 -0.08 -4.54
N GLU A 74 11.61 0.86 -4.39
CA GLU A 74 12.83 0.66 -3.60
C GLU A 74 12.51 0.41 -2.13
N ALA A 75 11.66 1.25 -1.52
CA ALA A 75 11.23 1.07 -0.14
C ALA A 75 10.49 -0.27 0.09
N LEU A 76 9.69 -0.71 -0.88
CA LEU A 76 9.04 -2.03 -0.83
C LEU A 76 10.08 -3.15 -0.97
N LYS A 77 11.00 -3.05 -1.93
CA LYS A 77 12.02 -4.07 -2.18
C LYS A 77 12.84 -4.36 -0.93
N ASN A 78 13.24 -3.34 -0.19
CA ASN A 78 14.02 -3.52 1.04
C ASN A 78 13.30 -4.41 2.06
N VAL A 79 12.01 -4.14 2.34
CA VAL A 79 11.26 -4.98 3.30
C VAL A 79 10.90 -6.36 2.75
N VAL A 80 10.82 -6.52 1.42
CA VAL A 80 10.67 -7.85 0.80
C VAL A 80 11.95 -8.66 0.99
N ASP A 81 13.10 -8.08 0.69
CA ASP A 81 14.40 -8.76 0.77
C ASP A 81 14.76 -9.07 2.24
N GLU A 82 14.48 -8.15 3.18
CA GLU A 82 14.84 -8.30 4.60
C GLU A 82 13.87 -9.18 5.39
N HIS A 83 12.57 -9.14 5.07
CA HIS A 83 11.53 -9.76 5.89
C HIS A 83 10.63 -10.74 5.13
N GLY A 84 10.84 -10.92 3.83
CA GLY A 84 10.01 -11.80 3.01
C GLY A 84 8.56 -11.30 2.89
N VAL A 85 8.33 -9.98 2.95
CA VAL A 85 6.99 -9.40 2.79
C VAL A 85 6.38 -9.89 1.48
N ASN A 86 5.17 -10.44 1.54
CA ASN A 86 4.47 -11.00 0.39
C ASN A 86 3.19 -10.24 0.01
N PHE A 87 2.85 -9.19 0.76
CA PHE A 87 1.66 -8.40 0.52
C PHE A 87 1.81 -6.96 1.01
N MET A 88 1.59 -6.00 0.12
CA MET A 88 1.49 -4.58 0.41
C MET A 88 0.02 -4.17 0.45
N ALA A 89 -0.48 -3.87 1.65
CA ALA A 89 -1.84 -3.34 1.82
C ALA A 89 -1.90 -1.85 1.47
N THR A 90 -3.02 -1.45 0.85
CA THR A 90 -3.34 -0.08 0.44
C THR A 90 -4.72 0.32 0.99
N ILE A 91 -4.93 1.62 1.23
CA ILE A 91 -6.25 2.15 1.63
C ILE A 91 -6.91 2.98 0.52
N CYS A 92 -6.12 3.51 -0.42
CA CYS A 92 -6.62 4.26 -1.58
C CYS A 92 -6.84 3.35 -2.80
N ALA A 93 -8.01 3.45 -3.42
CA ALA A 93 -8.36 2.71 -4.62
C ALA A 93 -7.44 3.02 -5.82
N ILE A 94 -7.02 4.29 -5.97
CA ILE A 94 -6.07 4.70 -7.02
C ILE A 94 -4.71 4.04 -6.79
N CYS A 95 -4.21 4.06 -5.56
CA CYS A 95 -2.95 3.39 -5.21
C CYS A 95 -3.02 1.89 -5.52
N LYS A 96 -4.14 1.23 -5.17
CA LYS A 96 -4.37 -0.18 -5.51
C LYS A 96 -4.28 -0.39 -7.03
N ALA A 97 -5.08 0.33 -7.82
CA ALA A 97 -5.12 0.20 -9.27
C ALA A 97 -3.75 0.47 -9.93
N GLN A 98 -3.04 1.48 -9.43
CA GLN A 98 -1.71 1.83 -9.88
C GLN A 98 -0.70 0.70 -9.64
N PHE A 99 -0.58 0.21 -8.41
CA PHE A 99 0.42 -0.81 -8.08
C PHE A 99 0.12 -2.14 -8.75
N THR A 100 -1.15 -2.50 -8.97
CA THR A 100 -1.52 -3.70 -9.73
C THR A 100 -0.86 -3.71 -11.12
N LYS A 101 -0.67 -2.55 -11.77
CA LYS A 101 0.00 -2.46 -13.06
C LYS A 101 1.51 -2.22 -12.96
N VAL A 102 1.97 -1.55 -11.91
CA VAL A 102 3.38 -1.14 -11.76
C VAL A 102 4.26 -2.21 -11.12
N LEU A 103 3.77 -2.96 -10.12
CA LEU A 103 4.56 -4.00 -9.43
C LEU A 103 5.21 -5.00 -10.40
N PRO A 104 4.52 -5.51 -11.44
CA PRO A 104 5.12 -6.41 -12.42
C PRO A 104 6.31 -5.79 -13.18
N GLN A 105 6.32 -4.47 -13.38
CA GLN A 105 7.41 -3.77 -14.06
C GLN A 105 8.70 -3.75 -13.23
N TYR A 106 8.57 -4.01 -11.92
CA TYR A 106 9.67 -4.12 -10.97
C TYR A 106 9.96 -5.58 -10.54
N GLY A 107 9.37 -6.56 -11.22
CA GLY A 107 9.58 -7.99 -10.95
C GLY A 107 8.77 -8.56 -9.79
N PHE A 108 7.79 -7.83 -9.26
CA PHE A 108 6.88 -8.33 -8.23
C PHE A 108 5.61 -8.93 -8.84
N ASP A 109 5.01 -9.90 -8.13
CA ASP A 109 3.72 -10.45 -8.54
C ASP A 109 2.59 -9.40 -8.40
N MET A 110 1.68 -9.36 -9.37
CA MET A 110 0.53 -8.44 -9.36
C MET A 110 -0.38 -8.64 -8.13
N SER A 111 -0.49 -9.86 -7.62
CA SER A 111 -1.29 -10.23 -6.45
C SER A 111 -0.67 -9.78 -5.12
N MET A 112 0.58 -9.31 -5.15
CA MET A 112 1.29 -8.80 -3.98
C MET A 112 0.70 -7.49 -3.45
N VAL A 113 -0.28 -6.87 -4.13
CA VAL A 113 -0.95 -5.67 -3.65
C VAL A 113 -2.45 -5.85 -3.55
N GLY A 114 -3.03 -5.25 -2.52
CA GLY A 114 -4.48 -5.16 -2.40
C GLY A 114 -4.92 -4.19 -1.32
N GLY A 115 -6.21 -4.24 -1.00
CA GLY A 115 -6.80 -3.34 -0.02
C GLY A 115 -6.66 -3.86 1.41
N VAL A 116 -6.63 -2.97 2.41
CA VAL A 116 -6.78 -3.37 3.83
C VAL A 116 -8.04 -4.21 4.03
N HIS A 117 -9.16 -3.80 3.42
CA HIS A 117 -10.42 -4.54 3.43
C HIS A 117 -10.32 -5.97 2.86
N GLN A 118 -9.41 -6.20 1.90
CA GLN A 118 -9.20 -7.52 1.30
C GLN A 118 -8.48 -8.46 2.29
N LEU A 119 -7.57 -7.93 3.10
CA LEU A 119 -6.95 -8.71 4.18
C LEU A 119 -7.97 -9.12 5.23
N VAL A 120 -8.82 -8.18 5.66
CA VAL A 120 -9.92 -8.47 6.60
C VAL A 120 -10.84 -9.54 6.02
N SER A 121 -11.28 -9.38 4.77
CA SER A 121 -12.15 -10.35 4.12
C SER A 121 -11.55 -11.75 4.07
N LYS A 122 -10.24 -11.86 3.80
CA LYS A 122 -9.53 -13.15 3.74
C LYS A 122 -9.34 -13.80 5.12
N ALA A 123 -9.30 -12.99 6.17
CA ALA A 123 -9.11 -13.47 7.54
C ALA A 123 -10.41 -13.95 8.21
N ILE A 124 -11.57 -13.54 7.70
CA ILE A 124 -12.87 -13.99 8.21
C ILE A 124 -13.01 -15.50 8.00
N ARG A 125 -13.16 -16.23 9.10
CA ARG A 125 -13.54 -17.63 9.11
C ARG A 125 -15.05 -17.71 9.31
N LEU A 126 -15.77 -17.92 8.21
CA LEU A 126 -17.17 -18.34 8.30
C LEU A 126 -17.14 -19.79 8.77
N GLY A 127 -17.74 -20.09 9.93
CA GLY A 127 -17.82 -21.45 10.44
C GLY A 127 -18.42 -22.42 9.41
N ASP A 128 -18.19 -23.71 9.62
CA ASP A 128 -18.60 -24.76 8.68
C ASP A 128 -20.04 -24.56 8.18
N LYS A 129 -20.20 -24.61 6.87
CA LYS A 129 -21.51 -24.94 6.27
C LYS A 129 -21.71 -26.43 6.33
#